data_AF-A0A951ES05-F1
#
_entry.id   AF-A0A951ES05-F1
#
_cell.length_a   1.000
_cell.length_b   1.000
_cell.length_c   1.000
_cell.angle_alpha   90.00
_cell.angle_beta   90.00
_cell.angle_gamma   90.00
#
_symmetry.space_group_name_H-M   'P 1'
#
loop_
_entity.id
_entity.type
_entity.pdbx_description
1 polymer ?
#
loop_
_entity_poly.entity_id
_entity_poly.type
_entity_poly.pdbx_seq_one_letter_code
_entity_poly.pdbx_strand_id
1 'polypeptide(L)'
;MARTVTLRLSQQAYEAVKRYAETEHTSMNSWIEGVLDAEDMRRRCAAHGEWLRNNPGMAMWAEQSARRNLANLSDVLPHVTGSER
;
A
#
# COMPACT_ATOMS: atom_id res chain seq x y z
N MET A 1 1.80 8.06 17.70
CA MET A 1 1.09 7.61 18.92
C MET A 1 0.10 6.53 18.51
N ALA A 2 0.12 5.36 19.16
CA ALA A 2 -0.89 4.33 18.94
C ALA A 2 -2.12 4.63 19.80
N ARG A 3 -3.32 4.43 19.25
CA ARG A 3 -4.59 4.55 19.97
C ARG A 3 -5.16 3.16 20.17
N THR A 4 -5.41 2.78 21.42
CA THR A 4 -6.09 1.51 21.72
C THR A 4 -7.59 1.65 21.45
N VAL A 5 -8.13 0.68 20.70
CA VAL A 5 -9.56 0.57 20.40
C VAL A 5 -10.03 -0.82 20.78
N THR A 6 -11.15 -0.91 21.50
CA THR A 6 -11.77 -2.20 21.83
C THR A 6 -12.72 -2.61 20.70
N LEU A 7 -12.45 -3.77 20.10
CA LEU A 7 -13.30 -4.38 19.07
C LEU A 7 -14.08 -5.55 19.67
N ARG A 8 -15.41 -5.48 19.58
CA ARG A 8 -16.27 -6.63 19.93
C ARG A 8 -16.51 -7.47 18.68
N LEU A 9 -16.12 -8.73 18.73
CA LEU A 9 -16.31 -9.68 17.65
C LEU A 9 -17.53 -10.56 17.92
N SER A 10 -18.16 -11.06 16.85
CA SER A 10 -19.03 -12.23 16.98
C SER A 10 -18.20 -13.46 17.36
N GLN A 11 -18.83 -14.49 17.92
CA GLN A 11 -18.12 -15.72 18.27
C GLN A 11 -17.37 -16.32 17.07
N GLN A 12 -18.02 -16.36 15.90
CA GLN A 12 -17.43 -16.90 14.68
C GLN A 12 -16.19 -16.10 14.24
N ALA A 13 -16.26 -14.76 14.30
CA ALA A 13 -15.13 -13.92 13.94
C ALA A 13 -13.97 -14.07 14.93
N TYR A 14 -14.28 -14.18 16.23
CA TYR A 14 -13.27 -14.44 17.26
C TYR A 14 -12.53 -15.77 17.01
N GLU A 15 -13.25 -16.86 16.77
CA GLU A 15 -12.64 -18.18 16.49
C GLU A 15 -11.81 -18.16 15.20
N ALA A 16 -12.26 -17.43 14.18
CA ALA A 16 -11.50 -17.27 12.94
C ALA A 16 -10.18 -16.53 13.19
N VAL A 17 -10.22 -15.37 13.87
CA VAL A 17 -9.02 -14.60 14.22
C VAL A 17 -8.06 -15.46 15.01
N LYS A 18 -8.55 -16.18 16.03
CA LYS A 18 -7.72 -17.04 16.87
C LYS A 18 -7.00 -18.09 16.02
N ARG A 19 -7.74 -18.82 15.18
CA ARG A 19 -7.18 -19.87 14.31
C ARG A 19 -6.11 -19.33 13.36
N TYR A 20 -6.36 -18.20 12.71
CA TYR A 20 -5.41 -17.64 11.75
C TYR A 20 -4.18 -17.03 12.44
N ALA A 21 -4.37 -16.32 13.55
CA ALA A 21 -3.25 -15.80 14.34
C ALA A 21 -2.34 -16.94 14.85
N GLU A 22 -2.93 -18.04 15.34
CA GLU A 22 -2.19 -19.24 15.74
C GLU A 22 -1.43 -19.87 14.56
N THR A 23 -2.08 -19.98 13.40
CA THR A 23 -1.47 -20.54 12.17
C THR A 23 -0.29 -19.70 11.67
N GLU A 24 -0.39 -18.38 11.80
CA GLU A 24 0.66 -17.44 11.37
C GLU A 24 1.68 -17.13 12.48
N HIS A 25 1.54 -17.77 13.65
CA HIS A 25 2.38 -17.53 14.83
C HIS A 25 2.44 -16.05 15.25
N THR A 26 1.32 -15.34 15.12
CA THR A 26 1.17 -13.93 15.52
C THR A 26 0.18 -13.78 16.66
N SER A 27 0.18 -12.61 17.31
CA SER A 27 -0.88 -12.28 18.26
C SER A 27 -2.19 -12.01 17.51
N MET A 28 -3.34 -12.26 18.14
CA MET A 28 -4.65 -11.94 17.56
C MET A 28 -4.78 -10.44 17.18
N ASN A 29 -4.16 -9.55 17.97
CA ASN A 29 -4.16 -8.12 17.67
C ASN A 29 -3.35 -7.82 16.41
N SER A 30 -2.13 -8.35 16.31
CA SER A 30 -1.27 -8.15 15.13
C SER A 30 -1.91 -8.71 13.87
N TRP A 31 -2.59 -9.86 13.97
CA TRP A 31 -3.31 -10.45 12.86
C TRP A 31 -4.50 -9.56 12.42
N ILE A 32 -5.31 -9.06 13.37
CA ILE A 32 -6.39 -8.12 13.08
C ILE A 32 -5.86 -6.85 12.43
N GLU A 33 -4.77 -6.28 12.95
CA GLU A 33 -4.13 -5.08 12.40
C GLU A 33 -3.70 -5.31 10.94
N GLY A 34 -3.08 -6.44 10.62
CA GLY A 34 -2.72 -6.80 9.25
C GLY A 34 -3.93 -6.89 8.30
N VAL A 35 -5.04 -7.47 8.77
CA VAL A 35 -6.29 -7.52 7.99
C VAL A 35 -6.87 -6.12 7.77
N LEU A 36 -6.87 -5.28 8.81
CA LEU A 36 -7.36 -3.90 8.71
C LEU A 36 -6.51 -3.06 7.75
N ASP A 37 -5.19 -3.21 7.80
CA ASP A 37 -4.26 -2.52 6.90
C ASP A 37 -4.49 -2.94 5.44
N ALA A 38 -4.66 -4.24 5.18
CA ALA A 38 -4.96 -4.75 3.85
C ALA A 38 -6.29 -4.21 3.31
N GLU A 39 -7.33 -4.16 4.15
CA GLU A 39 -8.64 -3.63 3.77
C GLU A 39 -8.64 -2.11 3.58
N ASP A 40 -7.93 -1.36 4.42
CA ASP A 40 -7.72 0.09 4.24
C ASP A 40 -7.00 0.37 2.93
N MET A 41 -5.92 -0.35 2.62
CA MET A 41 -5.20 -0.23 1.35
C MET A 41 -6.11 -0.53 0.16
N ARG A 42 -6.89 -1.62 0.22
CA ARG A 42 -7.83 -1.98 -0.84
C ARG A 42 -8.85 -0.87 -1.10
N ARG A 43 -9.41 -0.27 -0.04
CA ARG A 43 -10.37 0.85 -0.15
C ARG A 43 -9.73 2.11 -0.73
N ARG A 44 -8.52 2.45 -0.29
CA ARG A 44 -7.77 3.60 -0.83
C ARG A 44 -7.44 3.42 -2.30
N CYS A 45 -7.01 2.22 -2.71
CA CYS A 45 -6.78 1.89 -4.12
C CYS A 45 -8.06 2.01 -4.95
N ALA A 46 -9.20 1.52 -4.44
CA ALA A 46 -10.48 1.65 -5.14
C ALA A 46 -10.90 3.12 -5.32
N ALA A 47 -10.83 3.92 -4.25
CA ALA A 47 -11.14 5.35 -4.28
C ALA A 47 -10.18 6.13 -5.20
N HIS A 48 -8.89 5.80 -5.18
CA HIS A 48 -7.91 6.39 -6.09
C HIS A 48 -8.22 6.02 -7.55
N GLY A 49 -8.58 4.77 -7.83
CA GLY A 49 -8.99 4.34 -9.17
C GLY A 49 -10.24 5.06 -9.66
N GLU A 50 -11.23 5.30 -8.79
CA GLU A 50 -12.40 6.12 -9.11
C GLU A 50 -12.02 7.57 -9.40
N TRP A 51 -11.19 8.17 -8.54
CA TRP A 51 -10.70 9.52 -8.75
C TRP A 51 -9.96 9.66 -10.10
N LEU A 52 -9.10 8.70 -10.47
CA LEU A 52 -8.40 8.72 -11.75
C LEU A 52 -9.35 8.65 -12.95
N ARG A 53 -10.41 7.83 -12.89
CA ARG A 53 -11.43 7.76 -13.94
C ARG A 53 -12.15 9.10 -14.12
N ASN A 54 -12.37 9.82 -13.03
CA ASN A 54 -13.01 11.14 -13.05
C ASN A 54 -12.03 12.28 -13.41
N ASN A 55 -10.71 12.03 -13.41
CA ASN A 55 -9.67 13.03 -13.65
C ASN A 55 -8.65 12.55 -14.70
N PRO A 56 -9.07 12.25 -15.94
CA PRO A 56 -8.18 11.67 -16.95
C PRO A 56 -6.98 12.58 -17.30
N GLY A 57 -7.15 13.90 -17.23
CA GLY A 57 -6.06 14.86 -17.44
C GLY A 57 -4.92 14.70 -16.43
N MET A 58 -5.24 14.43 -15.16
CA MET A 58 -4.25 14.20 -14.12
C MET A 58 -3.51 12.87 -14.33
N ALA A 59 -4.23 11.82 -14.75
CA ALA A 59 -3.61 10.54 -15.09
C ALA A 59 -2.60 10.68 -16.23
N MET A 60 -2.99 11.34 -17.33
CA MET A 60 -2.10 11.60 -18.46
C MET A 60 -0.89 12.46 -18.07
N TRP A 61 -1.11 13.51 -17.28
CA TRP A 61 -0.03 14.36 -16.81
C TRP A 61 0.96 13.57 -15.95
N ALA A 62 0.47 12.74 -15.03
CA ALA A 62 1.31 11.92 -14.17
C ALA A 62 2.14 10.92 -14.99
N GLU A 63 1.55 10.28 -15.99
CA GLU A 63 2.24 9.35 -16.89
C GLU A 63 3.33 10.06 -17.71
N GLN A 64 3.04 11.24 -18.28
CA GLN A 64 4.05 12.02 -19.00
C GLN A 64 5.18 12.49 -18.08
N SER A 65 4.85 12.92 -16.86
CA SER A 65 5.84 13.31 -15.86
C SER A 65 6.73 12.13 -15.47
N ALA A 66 6.16 10.94 -15.27
CA ALA A 66 6.93 9.73 -15.00
C ALA A 66 7.87 9.38 -16.16
N ARG A 67 7.41 9.47 -17.42
CA ARG A 67 8.26 9.25 -18.61
C ARG A 67 9.42 10.24 -18.68
N ARG A 68 9.16 11.53 -18.44
CA ARG A 68 10.21 12.57 -18.41
C ARG A 68 11.23 12.30 -17.31
N ASN A 69 10.76 11.96 -16.11
CA ASN A 69 11.64 11.64 -14.99
C ASN A 69 12.52 10.42 -15.29
N LEU A 70 11.95 9.38 -15.91
CA LEU A 70 12.70 8.20 -16.31
C LEU A 70 13.76 8.53 -17.37
N ALA A 71 13.42 9.31 -18.40
CA ALA A 71 14.38 9.75 -19.41
C ALA A 71 15.53 10.55 -18.78
N ASN A 72 15.22 11.49 -17.89
CA ASN A 72 16.23 12.28 -17.17
C ASN A 72 17.15 11.39 -16.31
N LEU A 73 16.60 10.37 -15.63
CA LEU A 73 17.42 9.42 -14.86
C LEU A 73 18.34 8.61 -15.78
N SER A 74 17.83 8.15 -16.93
CA SER A 74 18.61 7.42 -17.92
C SER A 74 19.73 8.26 -18.53
N ASP A 75 19.54 9.57 -18.71
CA ASP A 75 20.57 10.49 -19.19
C ASP A 75 21.65 10.76 -18.12
N VAL A 76 21.30 10.69 -16.83
CA VAL A 76 22.24 10.92 -15.72
C VAL A 76 23.03 9.65 -15.36
N LEU A 77 22.47 8.45 -15.50
CA LEU A 77 23.14 7.18 -15.20
C LEU A 77 24.51 6.98 -15.88
N PRO A 78 24.72 7.29 -17.18
CA PRO A 78 26.05 7.18 -17.81
C PRO A 78 27.09 8.18 -17.25
N HIS A 79 26.68 9.21 -16.52
CA HIS A 79 27.58 10.16 -15.86
C HIS A 79 27.94 9.77 -14.42
N VAL A 80 27.22 8.81 -13.81
CA VAL A 80 27.48 8.33 -12.43
C VAL A 80 28.39 7.11 -12.40
N THR A 81 28.43 6.29 -13.46
CA THR A 81 29.28 5.09 -13.55
C THR A 81 30.63 5.33 -14.22
N GLY A 82 30.93 6.57 -14.63
CA GLY A 82 32.11 6.95 -15.41
C GLY A 82 33.14 7.82 -14.68
N SER A 83 33.32 7.67 -13.36
CA SER A 83 34.35 8.39 -12.59
C SER A 83 35.31 7.44 -11.86
N GLU A 84 35.97 6.56 -12.59
CA GLU A 84 37.29 6.03 -12.24
C GLU A 84 38.10 5.80 -13.53
N ARG A 85 38.74 6.87 -14.03
CA ARG A 85 40.02 6.82 -14.74
C ARG A 85 40.81 8.06 -14.42
#